data_AF-A0A537ZEU9-F1
#
_entry.id   AF-A0A537ZEU9-F1
#
_cell.length_a   1.000
_cell.length_b   1.000
_cell.length_c   1.000
_cell.angle_alpha   90.00
_cell.angle_beta   90.00
_cell.angle_gamma   90.00
#
_symmetry.space_group_name_H-M   'P 1'
#
loop_
_entity.id
_entity.type
_entity.pdbx_description
1 polymer ?
#
loop_
_entity_poly.entity_id
_entity_poly.type
_entity_poly.pdbx_seq_one_letter_code
_entity_poly.pdbx_strand_id
1 'polypeptide(L)'
;MTWGPRWSTRSASSPRSTGAPRVSTGSAVPTGTWTARSEQARTRDLPAVDVVSEWLRAHTPSMGDAAILHGDYQFANVMFRPDLPARVTAVIDWEQSTIGDPLVDIGWMLALWDEPGEDPVRGAGETRVNQQPGFPSRAELAASYAARTGFSLEHLGWYEVLALFKLACVLEGAYARASTRGTDPC
;
A
#
# COMPACT_ATOMS: atom_id res chain seq x y z
N MET A 1 23.55 24.16 16.96
CA MET A 1 22.73 23.14 17.65
C MET A 1 22.56 21.98 16.68
N THR A 2 23.30 20.89 16.87
CA THR A 2 23.33 19.73 15.97
C THR A 2 22.42 18.64 16.53
N TRP A 3 21.39 18.27 15.78
CA TRP A 3 20.59 17.07 16.05
C TRP A 3 21.35 15.86 15.54
N GLY A 4 21.91 15.05 16.44
CA GLY A 4 22.43 13.72 16.13
C GLY A 4 21.35 12.65 16.38
N PRO A 5 21.36 11.52 15.66
CA PRO A 5 20.39 10.46 15.88
C PRO A 5 20.68 9.73 17.20
N ARG A 6 19.94 10.05 18.26
CA ARG A 6 19.86 9.23 19.48
C ARG A 6 18.72 8.22 19.34
N TRP A 7 18.97 7.15 18.59
CA TRP A 7 18.24 5.91 18.81
C TRP A 7 18.79 5.30 20.11
N SER A 8 18.08 5.49 21.22
CA SER A 8 18.43 4.78 22.46
C SER A 8 18.17 3.29 22.22
N THR A 9 19.23 2.49 22.19
CA THR A 9 19.14 1.04 22.33
C THR A 9 18.67 0.75 23.75
N ARG A 10 17.34 0.65 23.95
CA ARG A 10 16.85 -0.15 25.08
C ARG A 10 17.26 -1.58 24.78
N SER A 11 17.86 -2.26 25.76
CA SER A 11 18.14 -3.68 25.63
C SER A 11 16.83 -4.38 25.26
N ALA A 12 16.88 -5.16 24.18
CA ALA A 12 15.78 -5.99 23.77
C ALA A 12 15.60 -7.04 24.88
N SER A 13 14.61 -6.81 25.75
CA SER A 13 14.00 -7.92 26.46
C SER A 13 13.47 -8.90 25.40
N SER A 14 13.78 -10.18 25.60
CA SER A 14 13.46 -11.28 24.67
C SER A 14 12.07 -11.12 24.06
N PRO A 15 11.92 -11.18 22.72
CA PRO A 15 10.60 -11.09 22.11
C PRO A 15 9.78 -12.29 22.60
N ARG A 16 8.72 -12.01 23.36
CA ARG A 16 7.67 -13.01 23.56
C ARG A 16 7.16 -13.35 22.17
N SER A 17 7.31 -14.61 21.79
CA SER A 17 6.73 -15.19 20.58
C SER A 17 5.21 -15.19 20.71
N THR A 18 4.57 -14.04 20.53
CA THR A 18 3.14 -13.99 20.23
C THR A 18 3.02 -14.10 18.73
N GLY A 19 3.21 -15.33 18.21
CA GLY A 19 2.85 -15.64 16.85
C GLY A 19 1.34 -15.42 16.73
N ALA A 20 0.94 -14.34 16.07
CA ALA A 20 -0.45 -14.19 15.66
C ALA A 20 -0.84 -15.44 14.85
N PRO A 21 -2.02 -16.03 15.09
CA PRO A 21 -2.41 -17.25 14.40
C PRO A 21 -2.41 -17.02 12.89
N ARG A 22 -1.56 -17.77 12.17
CA ARG A 22 -1.50 -17.78 10.71
C ARG A 22 -2.70 -18.58 10.21
N VAL A 23 -3.54 -17.95 9.41
CA VAL A 23 -4.68 -18.61 8.78
C VAL A 23 -4.23 -19.01 7.38
N SER A 24 -4.17 -20.32 7.10
CA SER A 24 -3.93 -20.82 5.74
C SER A 24 -5.26 -20.86 4.99
N THR A 25 -5.55 -19.87 4.17
CA THR A 25 -6.71 -19.89 3.26
C THR A 25 -6.22 -19.81 1.82
N GLY A 26 -6.60 -20.79 1.01
CA GLY A 26 -6.33 -20.82 -0.43
C GLY A 26 -7.22 -19.87 -1.22
N SER A 27 -7.14 -18.57 -0.94
CA SER A 27 -7.77 -17.55 -1.79
C SER A 27 -6.70 -16.95 -2.72
N ALA A 28 -7.01 -16.74 -3.99
CA ALA A 28 -6.10 -16.11 -4.93
C ALA A 28 -5.91 -14.61 -4.61
N VAL A 29 -4.75 -14.05 -4.97
CA VAL A 29 -4.56 -12.60 -5.00
C VAL A 29 -5.61 -12.00 -5.95
N PRO A 30 -6.33 -10.93 -5.59
CA PRO A 30 -7.51 -10.48 -6.33
C PRO A 30 -7.15 -9.68 -7.61
N THR A 31 -6.24 -10.19 -8.44
CA THR A 31 -5.86 -9.57 -9.73
C THR A 31 -7.08 -9.46 -10.66
N GLY A 32 -7.95 -10.49 -10.68
CA GLY A 32 -9.13 -10.53 -11.55
C GLY A 32 -10.16 -9.44 -11.27
N THR A 33 -10.32 -9.02 -10.01
CA THR A 33 -11.27 -7.97 -9.61
C THR A 33 -10.87 -6.61 -10.16
N TRP A 34 -9.56 -6.32 -10.16
CA TRP A 34 -9.06 -5.02 -10.62
C TRP A 34 -9.06 -4.91 -12.14
N THR A 35 -8.77 -5.98 -12.88
CA THR A 35 -8.93 -5.94 -14.34
C THR A 35 -10.39 -5.74 -14.73
N ALA A 36 -11.33 -6.45 -14.10
CA ALA A 36 -12.76 -6.26 -14.39
C ALA A 36 -13.23 -4.82 -14.08
N ARG A 37 -12.73 -4.20 -13.00
CA ARG A 37 -12.98 -2.79 -12.69
C ARG A 37 -12.40 -1.84 -13.75
N SER A 38 -11.19 -2.14 -14.24
CA SER A 38 -10.57 -1.37 -15.32
C SER A 38 -11.41 -1.40 -16.60
N GLU A 39 -11.85 -2.59 -17.01
CA GLU A 39 -12.70 -2.78 -18.18
C GLU A 39 -14.04 -2.04 -18.07
N GLN A 40 -14.69 -2.10 -16.90
CA GLN A 40 -15.95 -1.37 -16.65
C GLN A 40 -15.77 0.15 -16.67
N ALA A 41 -14.61 0.66 -16.27
CA ALA A 41 -14.29 2.08 -16.22
C ALA A 41 -13.69 2.61 -17.55
N ARG A 42 -13.52 1.77 -18.58
CA ARG A 42 -12.79 2.13 -19.80
C ARG A 42 -13.53 3.19 -20.61
N THR A 43 -13.07 4.44 -20.51
CA THR A 43 -13.59 5.57 -21.32
C THR A 43 -12.64 6.02 -22.44
N ARG A 44 -11.41 5.51 -22.44
CA ARG A 44 -10.38 5.80 -23.45
C ARG A 44 -9.43 4.61 -23.58
N ASP A 45 -8.63 4.61 -24.64
CA ASP A 45 -7.63 3.57 -24.82
C ASP A 45 -6.35 3.87 -24.01
N LEU A 46 -5.89 2.86 -23.27
CA LEU A 46 -4.73 2.90 -22.40
C LEU A 46 -3.92 1.61 -22.53
N PRO A 47 -3.11 1.45 -23.61
CA PRO A 47 -2.38 0.21 -23.87
C PRO A 47 -1.47 -0.24 -22.73
N ALA A 48 -0.93 0.71 -21.95
CA ALA A 48 -0.09 0.40 -20.79
C ALA A 48 -0.84 -0.35 -19.68
N VAL A 49 -2.14 -0.08 -19.50
CA VAL A 49 -2.98 -0.78 -18.52
C VAL A 49 -3.16 -2.24 -18.93
N ASP A 50 -3.39 -2.49 -20.22
CA ASP A 50 -3.51 -3.86 -20.76
C ASP A 50 -2.20 -4.64 -20.59
N VAL A 51 -1.05 -4.01 -20.91
CA VAL A 51 0.28 -4.62 -20.73
C VAL A 51 0.56 -4.98 -19.26
N VAL A 52 0.30 -4.06 -18.33
CA VAL A 52 0.54 -4.31 -16.90
C VAL A 52 -0.43 -5.37 -16.37
N SER A 53 -1.70 -5.35 -16.80
CA SER A 53 -2.67 -6.37 -16.40
C SER A 53 -2.25 -7.76 -16.84
N GLU A 54 -1.72 -7.91 -18.07
CA GLU A 54 -1.25 -9.20 -18.57
C GLU A 54 0.01 -9.65 -17.82
N TRP A 55 0.95 -8.74 -17.58
CA TRP A 55 2.14 -9.03 -16.79
C TRP A 55 1.79 -9.51 -15.38
N LEU A 56 0.86 -8.84 -14.70
CA LEU A 56 0.41 -9.22 -13.35
C LEU A 56 -0.17 -10.64 -13.33
N ARG A 57 -0.99 -11.01 -14.32
CA ARG A 57 -1.55 -12.37 -14.43
C ARG A 57 -0.47 -13.41 -14.66
N ALA A 58 0.46 -13.16 -15.58
CA ALA A 58 1.52 -14.10 -15.94
C ALA A 58 2.54 -14.33 -14.82
N HIS A 59 2.71 -13.36 -13.91
CA HIS A 59 3.73 -13.39 -12.85
C HIS A 59 3.15 -13.48 -11.44
N THR A 60 1.87 -13.86 -11.29
CA THR A 60 1.22 -13.93 -9.98
C THR A 60 1.98 -14.88 -9.03
N PRO A 61 2.48 -14.39 -7.88
CA PRO A 61 3.18 -15.23 -6.92
C PRO A 61 2.25 -16.27 -6.28
N SER A 62 2.84 -17.36 -5.78
CA SER A 62 2.13 -18.23 -4.84
C SER A 62 1.88 -17.46 -3.54
N MET A 63 0.63 -17.40 -3.08
CA MET A 63 0.31 -16.71 -1.83
C MET A 63 1.02 -17.34 -0.63
N GLY A 64 1.49 -16.48 0.27
CA GLY A 64 1.98 -16.89 1.58
C GLY A 64 0.86 -17.06 2.61
N ASP A 65 1.18 -16.82 3.88
CA ASP A 65 0.20 -16.83 4.97
C ASP A 65 -0.79 -15.68 4.85
N ALA A 66 -2.05 -15.91 5.23
CA ALA A 66 -3.06 -14.87 5.20
C ALA A 66 -3.03 -14.00 6.47
N ALA A 67 -3.32 -12.71 6.29
CA ALA A 67 -3.47 -11.71 7.34
C ALA A 67 -4.71 -10.84 7.11
N ILE A 68 -5.10 -10.09 8.14
CA ILE A 68 -6.07 -9.01 7.97
C ILE A 68 -5.40 -7.91 7.15
N LEU A 69 -6.04 -7.56 6.04
CA LEU A 69 -5.68 -6.45 5.18
C LEU A 69 -6.59 -5.27 5.50
N HIS A 70 -6.00 -4.09 5.64
CA HIS A 70 -6.70 -2.83 5.67
C HIS A 70 -7.31 -2.49 4.30
N GLY A 71 -6.56 -2.75 3.22
CA GLY A 71 -6.97 -2.49 1.84
C GLY A 71 -6.61 -1.09 1.32
N ASP A 72 -6.57 -0.08 2.20
CA ASP A 72 -6.10 1.28 1.89
C ASP A 72 -5.19 1.85 3.00
N TYR A 73 -4.12 1.12 3.34
CA TYR A 73 -3.23 1.53 4.45
C TYR A 73 -2.28 2.65 4.01
N GLN A 74 -2.59 3.89 4.41
CA GLN A 74 -1.80 5.09 4.09
C GLN A 74 -1.87 6.12 5.23
N PHE A 75 -0.99 7.14 5.19
CA PHE A 75 -0.91 8.17 6.24
C PHE A 75 -2.24 8.84 6.56
N ALA A 76 -3.08 9.09 5.56
CA ALA A 76 -4.39 9.73 5.74
C ALA A 76 -5.32 8.91 6.65
N ASN A 77 -5.12 7.58 6.72
CA ASN A 77 -5.93 6.63 7.46
C ASN A 77 -5.31 6.23 8.82
N VAL A 78 -4.22 6.90 9.23
CA VAL A 78 -3.54 6.64 10.51
C VAL A 78 -3.58 7.88 11.39
N MET A 79 -4.25 7.77 12.54
CA MET A 79 -4.30 8.83 13.55
C MET A 79 -3.18 8.66 14.56
N PHE A 80 -2.50 9.77 14.88
CA PHE A 80 -1.43 9.80 15.88
C PHE A 80 -1.86 10.57 17.12
N ARG A 81 -1.25 10.23 18.26
CA ARG A 81 -1.32 11.07 19.45
C ARG A 81 -0.59 12.39 19.21
N PRO A 82 -1.04 13.51 19.81
CA PRO A 82 -0.38 14.81 19.65
C PRO A 82 0.93 14.90 20.45
N ASP A 83 1.16 14.03 21.44
CA ASP A 83 2.38 14.00 22.24
C ASP A 83 3.53 13.24 21.56
N LEU A 84 4.76 13.66 21.89
CA LEU A 84 5.98 12.97 21.49
C LEU A 84 6.45 12.00 22.60
N PRO A 85 7.03 10.84 22.23
CA PRO A 85 7.27 10.35 20.87
C PRO A 85 5.96 9.91 20.18
N ALA A 86 5.90 10.07 18.85
CA ALA A 86 4.72 9.71 18.07
C ALA A 86 4.23 8.28 18.37
N ARG A 87 2.92 8.14 18.52
CA ARG A 87 2.22 6.87 18.77
C ARG A 87 0.95 6.83 17.94
N VAL A 88 0.70 5.71 17.27
CA VAL A 88 -0.57 5.48 16.58
C VAL A 88 -1.67 5.34 17.62
N THR A 89 -2.75 6.10 17.44
CA THR A 89 -3.97 6.05 18.27
C THR A 89 -5.01 5.14 17.63
N ALA A 90 -5.22 5.29 16.32
CA ALA A 90 -6.23 4.54 15.57
C ALA A 90 -5.81 4.39 14.11
N VAL A 91 -6.27 3.30 13.51
CA VAL A 91 -6.31 3.09 12.06
C VAL A 91 -7.78 3.11 11.67
N ILE A 92 -8.15 3.94 10.69
CA ILE A 92 -9.54 4.21 10.31
C ILE A 92 -9.79 3.81 8.86
N ASP A 93 -11.06 3.81 8.44
CA ASP A 93 -11.47 3.53 7.05
C ASP A 93 -11.21 2.06 6.59
N TRP A 94 -11.82 1.13 7.34
CA TRP A 94 -11.71 -0.32 7.11
C TRP A 94 -12.69 -0.85 6.05
N GLU A 95 -13.31 0.00 5.23
CA GLU A 95 -14.36 -0.45 4.29
C GLU A 95 -13.83 -1.36 3.16
N GLN A 96 -12.53 -1.28 2.88
CA GLN A 96 -11.84 -2.15 1.90
C GLN A 96 -11.15 -3.35 2.55
N SER A 97 -11.37 -3.58 3.85
CA SER A 97 -10.67 -4.63 4.58
C SER A 97 -11.10 -6.03 4.15
N THR A 98 -10.14 -6.95 4.19
CA THR A 98 -10.35 -8.35 3.80
C THR A 98 -9.28 -9.24 4.41
N ILE A 99 -9.32 -10.54 4.11
CA ILE A 99 -8.25 -11.49 4.45
C ILE A 99 -7.48 -11.83 3.16
N GLY A 100 -6.15 -11.76 3.20
CA GLY A 100 -5.31 -12.05 2.04
C GLY A 100 -3.82 -12.01 2.35
N ASP A 101 -2.99 -12.02 1.30
CA ASP A 101 -1.54 -11.94 1.45
C ASP A 101 -1.14 -10.56 2.02
N PRO A 102 -0.42 -10.50 3.17
CA PRO A 102 0.00 -9.25 3.81
C PRO A 102 0.84 -8.34 2.91
N LEU A 103 1.47 -8.88 1.86
CA LEU A 103 2.23 -8.09 0.90
C LEU A 103 1.36 -7.13 0.08
N VAL A 104 0.05 -7.36 0.00
CA VAL A 104 -0.89 -6.44 -0.65
C VAL A 104 -0.88 -5.07 0.05
N ASP A 105 -0.97 -5.05 1.38
CA ASP A 105 -1.01 -3.80 2.14
C ASP A 105 0.36 -3.10 2.19
N ILE A 106 1.45 -3.86 2.42
CA ILE A 106 2.79 -3.24 2.46
C ILE A 106 3.22 -2.77 1.05
N GLY A 107 2.83 -3.49 0.00
CA GLY A 107 3.04 -3.07 -1.39
C GLY A 107 2.26 -1.80 -1.74
N TRP A 108 1.02 -1.67 -1.27
CA TRP A 108 0.25 -0.43 -1.39
C TRP A 108 0.92 0.74 -0.69
N MET A 109 1.28 0.56 0.58
CA MET A 109 1.92 1.62 1.37
C MET A 109 3.24 2.07 0.74
N LEU A 110 4.09 1.14 0.29
CA LEU A 110 5.40 1.45 -0.29
C LEU A 110 5.29 2.03 -1.70
N ALA A 111 4.39 1.53 -2.54
CA ALA A 111 4.19 2.09 -3.89
C ALA A 111 3.76 3.57 -3.86
N LEU A 112 3.16 4.02 -2.76
CA LEU A 112 2.72 5.40 -2.54
C LEU A 112 3.63 6.16 -1.55
N TRP A 113 4.77 5.57 -1.18
CA TRP A 113 5.73 6.19 -0.28
C TRP A 113 6.79 6.97 -1.04
N ASP A 114 6.58 8.27 -1.14
CA ASP A 114 7.55 9.20 -1.72
C ASP A 114 8.81 9.35 -0.85
N GLU A 115 9.98 9.29 -1.49
CA GLU A 115 11.26 9.61 -0.86
C GLU A 115 11.72 11.04 -1.20
N PRO A 116 12.68 11.62 -0.45
CA PRO A 116 13.19 12.97 -0.73
C PRO A 116 13.74 13.10 -2.16
N GLY A 117 13.20 14.07 -2.90
CA GLY A 117 13.61 14.35 -4.29
C GLY A 117 12.74 13.69 -5.35
N GLU A 118 11.77 12.87 -4.96
CA GLU A 118 10.79 12.28 -5.87
C GLU A 118 9.57 13.20 -6.05
N ASP A 119 8.98 13.16 -7.23
CA ASP A 119 7.67 13.76 -7.45
C ASP A 119 6.60 12.85 -6.83
N PRO A 120 5.67 13.39 -6.02
CA PRO A 120 4.62 12.59 -5.42
C PRO A 120 3.81 11.82 -6.45
N VAL A 121 3.44 10.59 -6.11
CA VAL A 121 2.48 9.82 -6.92
C VAL A 121 1.16 10.60 -6.99
N ARG A 122 0.87 11.18 -8.15
CA ARG A 122 -0.31 12.01 -8.35
C ARG A 122 -1.58 11.19 -8.12
N GLY A 123 -2.48 11.69 -7.28
CA GLY A 123 -3.74 11.03 -6.95
C GLY A 123 -3.73 10.13 -5.71
N ALA A 124 -2.58 10.01 -5.02
CA ALA A 124 -2.42 9.22 -3.80
C ALA A 124 -2.46 10.05 -2.48
N GLY A 125 -2.84 11.32 -2.56
CA GLY A 125 -2.75 12.29 -1.46
C GLY A 125 -1.49 13.14 -1.57
N GLU A 126 -1.63 14.47 -1.49
CA GLU A 126 -0.54 15.42 -1.78
C GLU A 126 0.40 15.67 -0.58
N THR A 127 0.35 14.82 0.45
CA THR A 127 1.07 15.08 1.71
C THR A 127 2.54 14.66 1.61
N ARG A 128 3.43 15.61 1.35
CA ARG A 128 4.90 15.42 1.33
C ARG A 128 5.53 15.24 2.72
N VAL A 129 4.77 14.71 3.68
CA VAL A 129 5.23 14.63 5.08
C VAL A 129 6.35 13.61 5.24
N ASN A 130 6.30 12.53 4.47
CA ASN A 130 7.30 11.46 4.37
C ASN A 130 8.60 11.87 3.67
N GLN A 131 8.64 13.01 2.98
CA GLN A 131 9.86 13.56 2.40
C GLN A 131 10.65 14.42 3.40
N GLN A 132 10.14 14.64 4.62
CA GLN A 132 10.82 15.43 5.64
C GLN A 132 11.99 14.65 6.26
N PRO A 133 13.06 15.34 6.70
CA PRO A 133 14.17 14.69 7.40
C PRO A 133 13.69 13.86 8.61
N GLY A 134 14.19 12.63 8.71
CA GLY A 134 13.89 11.71 9.81
C GLY A 134 12.81 10.67 9.51
N PHE A 135 12.15 10.74 8.35
CA PHE A 135 11.33 9.63 7.85
C PHE A 135 12.20 8.53 7.25
N PRO A 136 11.80 7.26 7.38
CA PRO A 136 12.51 6.13 6.78
C PRO A 136 12.32 6.09 5.26
N SER A 137 13.32 5.55 4.57
CA SER A 137 13.21 5.09 3.19
C SER A 137 12.25 3.89 3.06
N ARG A 138 11.80 3.62 1.84
CA ARG A 138 11.04 2.41 1.47
C ARG A 138 11.81 1.16 1.84
N ALA A 139 13.12 1.15 1.61
CA ALA A 139 13.99 0.02 1.96
C ALA A 139 14.05 -0.23 3.48
N GLU A 140 14.16 0.83 4.29
CA GLU A 140 14.14 0.72 5.76
C GLU A 140 12.78 0.26 6.29
N LEU A 141 11.68 0.75 5.70
CA LEU A 141 10.33 0.30 6.05
C LEU A 141 10.12 -1.17 5.73
N ALA A 142 10.49 -1.61 4.52
CA ALA A 142 10.44 -3.01 4.11
C ALA A 142 11.27 -3.90 5.05
N ALA A 143 12.51 -3.51 5.36
CA ALA A 143 13.37 -4.25 6.28
C ALA A 143 12.77 -4.34 7.69
N SER A 144 12.23 -3.23 8.22
CA SER A 144 11.56 -3.21 9.52
C SER A 144 10.32 -4.10 9.54
N TYR A 145 9.54 -4.08 8.47
CA TYR A 145 8.35 -4.93 8.31
C TYR A 145 8.72 -6.42 8.31
N ALA A 146 9.70 -6.83 7.49
CA ALA A 146 10.19 -8.20 7.44
C ALA A 146 10.72 -8.67 8.79
N ALA A 147 11.52 -7.85 9.47
CA ALA A 147 12.11 -8.18 10.76
C ALA A 147 11.06 -8.37 11.88
N ARG A 148 9.97 -7.59 11.86
CA ARG A 148 8.91 -7.64 12.90
C ARG A 148 7.90 -8.75 12.66
N THR A 149 7.65 -9.13 11.41
CA THR A 149 6.60 -10.09 11.04
C THR A 149 7.13 -11.47 10.70
N GLY A 150 8.40 -11.57 10.27
CA GLY A 150 8.97 -12.78 9.69
C GLY A 150 8.41 -13.14 8.32
N PHE A 151 7.70 -12.23 7.64
CA PHE A 151 7.25 -12.46 6.26
C PHE A 151 8.41 -12.30 5.27
N SER A 152 8.42 -13.17 4.26
CA SER A 152 9.31 -12.99 3.11
C SER A 152 8.82 -11.83 2.25
N LEU A 153 9.75 -10.99 1.77
CA LEU A 153 9.47 -9.89 0.84
C LEU A 153 9.95 -10.18 -0.58
N GLU A 154 10.25 -11.45 -0.90
CA GLU A 154 10.77 -11.88 -2.20
C GLU A 154 9.95 -11.35 -3.39
N HIS A 155 8.63 -11.31 -3.25
CA HIS A 155 7.72 -10.89 -4.30
C HIS A 155 7.20 -9.46 -4.15
N LEU A 156 7.77 -8.64 -3.26
CA LEU A 156 7.26 -7.30 -2.95
C LEU A 156 7.08 -6.42 -4.21
N GLY A 157 8.03 -6.49 -5.16
CA GLY A 157 7.93 -5.71 -6.41
C GLY A 157 6.69 -6.05 -7.24
N TRP A 158 6.22 -7.31 -7.23
CA TRP A 158 4.97 -7.67 -7.89
C TRP A 158 3.76 -6.98 -7.22
N TYR A 159 3.76 -6.90 -5.89
CA TYR A 159 2.70 -6.24 -5.12
C TYR A 159 2.72 -4.71 -5.26
N GLU A 160 3.90 -4.10 -5.43
CA GLU A 160 4.01 -2.68 -5.76
C GLU A 160 3.43 -2.37 -7.15
N VAL A 161 3.70 -3.23 -8.15
CA VAL A 161 3.07 -3.11 -9.48
C VAL A 161 1.56 -3.28 -9.39
N LEU A 162 1.07 -4.25 -8.60
CA LEU A 162 -0.36 -4.43 -8.36
C LEU A 162 -0.99 -3.18 -7.73
N ALA A 163 -0.31 -2.54 -6.77
CA ALA A 163 -0.78 -1.32 -6.12
C ALA A 163 -0.92 -0.15 -7.12
N LEU A 164 0.08 0.07 -7.97
CA LEU A 164 0.03 1.11 -9.00
C LEU A 164 -1.04 0.82 -10.06
N PHE A 165 -1.22 -0.44 -10.44
CA PHE A 165 -2.31 -0.85 -11.33
C PHE A 165 -3.69 -0.60 -10.71
N LYS A 166 -3.86 -0.95 -9.42
CA LYS A 166 -5.07 -0.64 -8.64
C LYS A 166 -5.34 0.86 -8.63
N LEU A 167 -4.32 1.69 -8.36
CA LEU A 167 -4.46 3.16 -8.36
C LEU A 167 -4.90 3.68 -9.74
N ALA A 168 -4.28 3.20 -10.82
CA ALA A 168 -4.68 3.57 -12.18
C ALA A 168 -6.16 3.25 -12.46
N CYS A 169 -6.65 2.08 -12.04
CA CYS A 169 -8.06 1.70 -12.18
C CYS A 169 -9.00 2.61 -11.38
N VAL A 170 -8.62 3.00 -10.16
CA VAL A 170 -9.39 3.93 -9.33
C VAL A 170 -9.49 5.30 -9.99
N LEU A 171 -8.36 5.81 -10.51
CA LEU A 171 -8.30 7.09 -11.20
C LEU A 171 -9.13 7.10 -12.49
N GLU A 172 -9.05 6.05 -13.33
CA GLU A 172 -9.89 5.94 -14.53
C GLU A 172 -11.38 5.84 -14.17
N GLY A 173 -11.74 5.10 -13.11
CA GLY A 173 -13.12 5.07 -12.62
C GLY A 173 -13.62 6.44 -12.16
N ALA A 174 -12.76 7.23 -11.51
CA ALA A 174 -13.09 8.61 -11.12
C ALA A 174 -13.23 9.54 -12.34
N TYR A 175 -12.32 9.42 -13.31
CA TYR A 175 -12.38 10.14 -14.57
C TYR A 175 -13.66 9.85 -15.33
N ALA A 176 -14.01 8.57 -15.52
CA ALA A 176 -15.23 8.14 -16.19
C ALA A 176 -16.49 8.78 -15.59
N ARG A 177 -16.61 8.76 -14.24
CA ARG A 177 -17.73 9.39 -13.53
C ARG A 177 -17.78 10.90 -13.73
N ALA A 178 -16.63 11.58 -13.77
CA ALA A 178 -16.57 13.01 -14.02
C ALA A 178 -16.96 13.36 -15.46
N SER A 179 -16.52 12.57 -16.44
CA SER A 179 -16.83 12.76 -17.85
C SER A 179 -18.32 12.59 -18.16
N THR A 180 -19.00 11.63 -17.53
CA THR A 180 -20.45 11.44 -17.72
C THR A 180 -21.28 12.59 -17.14
N ARG A 181 -20.81 13.24 -16.06
CA ARG A 181 -21.48 14.40 -15.44
C ARG A 181 -21.34 15.70 -16.24
N GLY A 182 -20.52 15.73 -17.29
CA GLY A 182 -20.30 16.91 -18.15
C GLY A 182 -21.27 17.05 -19.33
N THR A 183 -22.35 16.27 -19.39
CA THR A 183 -23.31 16.28 -20.53
C THR A 183 -24.72 16.76 -20.21
N ASP A 184 -24.94 17.38 -19.04
CA ASP A 184 -26.19 18.11 -18.77
C ASP A 184 -26.01 19.60 -19.14
N PRO A 185 -26.55 20.08 -20.27
CA PRO A 185 -26.65 21.52 -20.50
C PRO A 185 -27.66 22.11 -19.52
N CYS A 186 -27.21 23.06 -18.68
CA CYS A 186 -28.10 24.05 -18.08
C CYS A 186 -28.77 24.93 -19.14
#